data_AF-A0A7W4FBC9-F1
#
_entry.id   AF-A0A7W4FBC9-F1
#
_cell.length_a   1.000
_cell.length_b   1.000
_cell.length_c   1.000
_cell.angle_alpha   90.00
_cell.angle_beta   90.00
_cell.angle_gamma   90.00
#
_symmetry.space_group_name_H-M   'P 1'
#
loop_
_entity.id
_entity.type
_entity.pdbx_description
1 polymer ?
#
loop_
_entity_poly.entity_id
_entity_poly.type
_entity_poly.pdbx_seq_one_letter_code
_entity_poly.pdbx_strand_id
1 'polypeptide(L)' 'MSEMKITGIDLAKTNFYLFSINAYGKPTGKIKLSRSHLLNWLAQQPSMIVVM' A
#
# COMPACT_ATOMS: atom_id res chain seq x y z
N MET A 1 6.87 -20.68 3.89
CA MET A 1 7.17 -19.31 4.38
C MET A 1 6.17 -18.37 3.73
N SER A 2 5.45 -17.57 4.51
CA SER A 2 4.56 -16.55 3.95
C SER A 2 5.42 -15.51 3.23
N GLU A 3 5.18 -15.27 1.94
CA GLU A 3 5.88 -14.21 1.22
C GLU A 3 5.63 -12.87 1.91
N MET A 4 6.71 -12.21 2.33
CA MET A 4 6.63 -10.91 2.97
C MET A 4 6.12 -9.90 1.95
N LYS A 5 4.84 -9.51 2.09
CA LYS A 5 4.17 -8.60 1.16
C LYS A 5 4.42 -7.16 1.58
N ILE A 6 5.24 -6.45 0.83
CA ILE A 6 5.55 -5.04 1.07
C ILE A 6 4.56 -4.19 0.28
N THR A 7 3.91 -3.25 0.97
CA THR A 7 2.97 -2.31 0.35
C THR A 7 3.52 -0.90 0.47
N GLY A 8 3.58 -0.21 -0.67
CA GLY A 8 3.96 1.19 -0.76
C GLY A 8 2.72 2.11 -0.78
N ILE A 9 2.86 3.27 -0.15
CA ILE A 9 1.87 4.34 -0.16
C ILE A 9 2.54 5.63 -0.64
N ASP A 10 2.25 6.07 -1.86
CA ASP A 10 2.65 7.42 -2.27
C ASP A 10 1.69 8.44 -1.64
N LEU A 11 2.28 9.40 -0.93
CA LEU A 11 1.58 10.57 -0.42
C LEU A 11 1.50 11.66 -1.50
N ALA A 12 0.30 11.92 -2.02
CA ALA A 12 0.00 13.12 -2.80
C ALA A 12 -0.93 14.05 -2.00
N LYS A 13 -1.02 15.33 -2.39
CA LYS A 13 -1.74 16.39 -1.63
C LYS A 13 -3.06 15.92 -1.00
N THR A 14 -4.00 15.46 -1.83
CA THR A 14 -5.35 15.04 -1.40
C THR A 14 -5.64 13.58 -1.70
N ASN A 15 -4.67 12.86 -2.27
CA ASN A 15 -4.86 11.50 -2.75
C ASN A 15 -3.71 10.62 -2.27
N PHE A 16 -4.02 9.36 -2.05
CA PHE A 16 -3.03 8.35 -1.67
C PHE A 16 -2.98 7.33 -2.79
N TYR A 17 -1.79 6.81 -3.09
CA TYR A 17 -1.68 5.73 -4.05
C TYR A 17 -1.07 4.50 -3.40
N LEU A 18 -1.85 3.42 -3.39
CA LEU A 18 -1.46 2.13 -2.87
C LEU A 18 -0.88 1.27 -3.99
N PHE A 19 0.27 0.65 -3.75
CA PHE A 19 0.89 -0.29 -4.68
C PHE A 19 1.61 -1.42 -3.93
N SER A 20 1.70 -2.59 -4.55
CA SER A 20 2.54 -3.68 -4.03
C SER A 20 3.95 -3.55 -4.57
N ILE A 21 4.94 -4.08 -3.84
CA ILE A 21 6.31 -4.20 -4.35
C ILE A 21 6.56 -5.67 -4.68
N ASN A 22 7.02 -5.96 -5.90
CA ASN A 22 7.37 -7.32 -6.29
C ASN A 22 8.77 -7.72 -5.81
N ALA A 23 9.15 -8.98 -6.04
CA ALA A 23 10.44 -9.53 -5.64
C ALA A 23 11.67 -8.79 -6.22
N TYR A 24 11.49 -7.97 -7.26
CA TYR A 24 12.55 -7.16 -7.88
C TYR A 24 12.58 -5.71 -7.36
N GLY A 25 11.83 -5.39 -6.31
CA GLY A 25 11.73 -4.04 -5.78
C GLY A 25 10.92 -3.08 -6.65
N LYS A 26 10.19 -3.59 -7.66
CA LYS A 26 9.38 -2.75 -8.57
C LYS A 26 7.93 -2.66 -8.10
N PRO A 27 7.32 -1.46 -8.14
CA PRO A 27 5.91 -1.30 -7.83
C PRO A 27 5.04 -2.03 -8.86
N THR A 28 4.03 -2.76 -8.39
CA THR A 28 3.05 -3.49 -9.18
C THR A 28 1.63 -3.07 -8.80
N GLY A 29 0.86 -2.67 -9.82
CA GLY A 29 -0.44 -2.05 -9.62
C GLY A 29 -0.33 -0.66 -8.98
N LYS A 30 -1.35 0.18 -9.18
CA LYS A 30 -1.44 1.48 -8.50
C LYS A 30 -2.92 1.82 -8.33
N ILE A 31 -3.37 1.89 -7.08
CA ILE A 31 -4.76 2.19 -6.74
C ILE A 31 -4.80 3.55 -6.05
N LYS A 32 -5.57 4.47 -6.62
CA LYS A 32 -5.80 5.77 -6.02
C LYS A 32 -6.90 5.66 -4.95
N LEU A 33 -6.61 6.13 -3.74
CA LEU A 33 -7.52 6.12 -2.60
C LEU A 33 -7.69 7.54 -2.05
N SER A 34 -8.90 7.83 -1.56
CA SER A 34 -9.12 8.95 -0.64
C SER A 34 -8.56 8.60 0.75
N ARG A 35 -8.40 9.60 1.62
CA ARG A 35 -7.94 9.37 3.01
C ARG A 35 -8.82 8.36 3.75
N SER A 36 -10.15 8.50 3.67
CA SER A 36 -11.09 7.60 4.35
C SER A 36 -10.98 6.16 3.85
N HIS A 37 -10.88 5.97 2.53
CA HIS A 37 -10.70 4.64 1.97
C HIS A 37 -9.36 4.01 2.35
N LEU A 38 -8.28 4.80 2.41
CA LEU A 38 -6.98 4.30 2.86
C LEU A 38 -7.04 3.83 4.32
N LEU A 39 -7.61 4.63 5.22
CA LEU A 39 -7.72 4.28 6.65
C LEU A 39 -8.59 3.03 6.84
N ASN A 40 -9.72 2.94 6.14
CA ASN A 40 -10.58 1.75 6.18
C ASN A 40 -9.86 0.52 5.63
N TRP A 41 -9.04 0.68 4.59
CA TRP A 41 -8.25 -0.42 4.02
C TRP A 41 -7.18 -0.91 5.00
N LEU A 42 -6.42 0.01 5.61
CA LEU A 42 -5.38 -0.30 6.60
C LEU A 42 -5.95 -1.04 7.82
N ALA A 43 -7.12 -0.63 8.30
CA ALA A 43 -7.79 -1.27 9.44
C ALA A 43 -8.20 -2.74 9.19
N GLN A 44 -8.30 -3.16 7.93
CA GLN A 44 -8.67 -4.52 7.54
C GLN A 44 -7.46 -5.42 7.24
N GLN A 45 -6.25 -4.86 7.19
CA GLN A 45 -5.07 -5.65 6.85
C GLN A 45 -4.58 -6.44 8.07
N PRO A 46 -4.08 -7.67 7.87
CA PRO A 46 -3.27 -8.33 8.88
C PRO A 46 -1.98 -7.55 9.12
N SER A 47 -1.22 -7.91 10.16
CA SER A 47 0.09 -7.30 10.46
C SER A 47 0.98 -7.24 9.21
N MET A 48 1.39 -6.03 8.82
CA MET A 48 2.13 -5.80 7.58
C MET A 48 3.12 -4.64 7.73
N ILE A 49 4.09 -4.59 6.81
CA ILE A 49 5.00 -3.45 6.69
C ILE A 49 4.46 -2.50 5.63
N VAL A 50 4.33 -1.24 6.03
CA VAL A 50 3.96 -0.13 5.16
C VAL A 50 5.20 0.72 4.93
N VAL A 51 5.46 1.06 3.67
CA VAL A 51 6.52 1.98 3.27
C VAL A 51 5.88 3.19 2.61
N MET A 52 6.36 4.39 2.96
CA MET A 52 5.80 5.68 2.53
C MET A 52 6.85 6.53 1.84
#